data_AF-A0A958BIB3-F1
#
_entry.id   AF-A0A958BIB3-F1
#
_cell.length_a   1.000
_cell.length_b   1.000
_cell.length_c   1.000
_cell.angle_alpha   90.00
_cell.angle_beta   90.00
_cell.angle_gamma   90.00
#
_symmetry.space_group_name_H-M   'P 1'
#
loop_
_entity.id
_entity.type
_entity.pdbx_description
1 polymer ?
#
loop_
_entity_poly.entity_id
_entity_poly.type
_entity_poly.pdbx_seq_one_letter_code
_entity_poly.pdbx_strand_id
1 'polypeptide(L)'
;MYEEFYGFSARPFGKTPDPSFLYESRQHAEAIARLELAVEERELALLTGEIGAGKTMLSRALIDRLGEDYLPILLVNPRLTPGQLLKAVAQRLGIEKIPRARSELYEMISDKLFELYEQDTGVVLLIDE
;
A
#
# COMPACT_ATOMS: atom_id res chain seq x y z
N MET A 1 16.30 13.04 27.58
CA MET A 1 17.53 13.87 27.49
C MET A 1 17.50 14.88 26.35
N TYR A 2 17.34 14.49 25.07
CA TYR A 2 17.15 15.46 23.97
C TYR A 2 15.69 15.94 23.87
N GLU A 3 14.70 15.04 24.06
CA GLU A 3 13.29 15.43 24.04
C GLU A 3 12.95 16.40 25.18
N GLU A 4 13.33 16.08 26.42
CA GLU A 4 13.08 16.95 27.58
C GLU A 4 13.82 18.30 27.49
N PHE A 5 15.03 18.33 26.92
CA PHE A 5 15.80 19.57 26.80
C PHE A 5 15.17 20.55 25.79
N TYR A 6 14.59 20.04 24.71
CA TYR A 6 13.94 20.85 23.66
C TYR A 6 12.40 20.90 23.77
N GLY A 7 11.80 20.18 24.72
CA GLY A 7 10.35 20.11 24.90
C GLY A 7 9.63 19.32 23.80
N PHE A 8 10.29 18.35 23.16
CA PHE A 8 9.63 17.52 22.15
C PHE A 8 8.75 16.45 22.80
N SER A 9 7.57 16.20 22.22
CA SER A 9 6.65 15.14 22.63
C SER A 9 7.06 13.74 22.17
N ALA A 10 8.00 13.67 21.22
CA ALA A 10 8.53 12.44 20.66
C ALA A 10 9.95 12.65 20.13
N ARG A 11 10.65 11.55 19.85
CA ARG A 11 12.02 11.59 19.31
C ARG A 11 12.03 12.24 17.91
N PRO A 12 12.69 13.39 17.72
CA PRO A 12 12.77 14.02 16.41
C PRO A 12 13.74 13.26 15.49
N PHE A 13 13.55 13.39 14.17
CA PHE A 13 14.42 12.83 13.12
C PHE A 13 14.62 11.31 13.19
N GLY A 14 13.57 10.56 13.53
CA GLY A 14 13.57 9.11 13.45
C GLY A 14 13.86 8.60 12.03
N LYS A 15 14.56 7.47 11.91
CA LYS A 15 14.86 6.84 10.61
C LYS A 15 13.63 6.23 9.94
N THR A 16 12.60 5.91 10.73
CA THR A 16 11.36 5.31 10.25
C THR A 16 10.31 6.41 10.13
N PRO A 17 9.65 6.58 8.97
CA PRO A 17 8.53 7.49 8.85
C PRO A 17 7.40 7.07 9.79
N ASP A 18 6.92 8.00 10.60
CA ASP A 18 5.78 7.79 11.50
C ASP A 18 4.57 8.56 10.92
N PRO A 19 3.48 7.86 10.52
CA PRO A 19 2.29 8.48 9.96
C PRO A 19 1.65 9.53 10.86
N SER A 20 1.84 9.46 12.19
CA SER A 20 1.28 10.45 13.12
C SER A 20 1.88 11.85 12.94
N PHE A 21 3.01 11.96 12.23
CA PHE A 21 3.65 13.22 11.88
C PHE A 21 3.32 13.69 10.46
N LEU A 22 2.32 13.08 9.79
CA LEU A 22 1.84 13.55 8.50
C LEU A 22 1.36 14.99 8.61
N TYR A 23 2.15 15.91 8.04
CA TYR A 23 1.69 17.25 7.75
C TYR A 23 0.80 17.20 6.51
N GLU A 24 -0.51 17.24 6.74
CA GLU A 24 -1.54 17.30 5.72
C GLU A 24 -1.52 18.67 5.02
N SER A 25 -0.52 18.88 4.17
CA SER A 25 -0.53 20.00 3.24
C SER A 25 -1.77 19.88 2.34
N ARG A 26 -2.26 21.01 1.81
CA ARG A 26 -3.40 21.01 0.87
C ARG A 26 -3.19 20.03 -0.30
N GLN A 27 -1.95 19.93 -0.80
CA GLN A 27 -1.60 19.01 -1.88
C GLN A 27 -1.64 17.54 -1.44
N HIS A 28 -1.21 17.22 -0.22
CA HIS A 28 -1.29 15.86 0.34
C HIS A 28 -2.75 15.44 0.53
N ALA A 29 -3.59 16.32 1.08
CA ALA A 29 -5.01 16.04 1.27
C ALA A 29 -5.72 15.79 -0.07
N GLU A 30 -5.44 16.61 -1.08
CA GLU A 30 -5.98 16.43 -2.44
C GLU A 30 -5.48 15.13 -3.09
N ALA A 31 -4.20 14.79 -2.92
CA ALA A 31 -3.63 13.55 -3.45
C ALA A 31 -4.28 12.31 -2.81
N ILE A 32 -4.44 12.30 -1.47
CA ILE A 32 -5.09 11.18 -0.77
C ILE A 32 -6.55 11.05 -1.20
N ALA A 33 -7.32 12.14 -1.26
CA ALA A 33 -8.72 12.07 -1.67
C ALA A 33 -8.90 11.48 -3.08
N ARG A 34 -7.98 11.80 -4.01
CA ARG A 34 -7.97 11.20 -5.36
C ARG A 34 -7.60 9.72 -5.35
N LEU A 35 -6.71 9.30 -4.45
CA LEU A 35 -6.35 7.88 -4.30
C LEU A 35 -7.49 7.08 -3.67
N GLU A 36 -8.17 7.64 -2.67
CA GLU A 36 -9.37 7.05 -2.06
C GLU A 36 -10.46 6.83 -3.13
N LEU A 37 -10.75 7.86 -3.94
CA LEU A 37 -11.70 7.73 -5.05
C LEU A 37 -11.28 6.64 -6.06
N ALA A 38 -10.00 6.55 -6.41
CA ALA A 38 -9.51 5.51 -7.31
C ALA A 38 -9.67 4.10 -6.72
N VAL A 39 -9.55 3.95 -5.40
CA VAL A 39 -9.82 2.67 -4.70
C VAL A 39 -11.31 2.33 -4.75
N GLU A 40 -12.19 3.30 -4.49
CA GLU A 40 -13.64 3.13 -4.55
C GLU A 40 -14.11 2.71 -5.95
N GLU A 41 -13.62 3.39 -6.99
CA GLU A 41 -13.95 3.13 -8.39
C GLU A 41 -13.16 1.94 -8.99
N ARG A 42 -12.25 1.32 -8.21
CA ARG A 42 -11.38 0.20 -8.62
C ARG A 42 -10.54 0.52 -9.86
N GLU A 43 -10.01 1.73 -9.93
CA GLU A 43 -9.17 2.23 -11.02
C GLU A 43 -7.67 2.16 -10.73
N LEU A 44 -6.87 2.30 -11.79
CA LEU A 44 -5.42 2.46 -11.68
C LEU A 44 -5.07 3.93 -11.45
N ALA A 45 -4.34 4.20 -10.36
CA ALA A 45 -3.79 5.51 -10.06
C ALA A 45 -2.26 5.52 -10.03
N LEU A 46 -1.66 6.64 -10.43
CA LEU A 46 -0.22 6.87 -10.37
C LEU A 46 0.07 8.13 -9.56
N LEU A 47 0.70 7.96 -8.39
CA LEU A 47 1.16 9.06 -7.57
C LEU A 47 2.56 9.50 -7.99
N THR A 48 2.69 10.75 -8.45
CA THR A 48 3.97 11.32 -8.88
C THR A 48 4.38 12.51 -8.01
N GLY A 49 5.67 12.81 -7.99
CA GLY A 49 6.23 13.90 -7.18
C GLY A 49 7.75 13.76 -7.03
N GLU A 50 8.40 14.83 -6.61
CA GLU A 50 9.85 14.86 -6.42
C GLU A 50 10.34 13.97 -5.26
N ILE A 51 11.65 13.78 -5.15
CA ILE A 51 12.26 13.07 -4.03
C ILE A 51 11.97 13.83 -2.74
N GLY A 52 11.48 13.13 -1.71
CA GLY A 52 11.09 13.75 -0.44
C GLY A 52 9.71 14.41 -0.44
N ALA A 53 8.95 14.36 -1.54
CA ALA A 53 7.58 14.90 -1.61
C ALA A 53 6.52 14.08 -0.85
N GLY A 54 6.92 13.16 0.03
CA GLY A 54 5.98 12.41 0.87
C GLY A 54 5.25 11.24 0.21
N LYS A 55 5.56 10.85 -1.04
CA LYS A 55 4.85 9.76 -1.77
C LYS A 55 4.67 8.46 -0.96
N THR A 56 5.76 7.91 -0.43
CA THR A 56 5.76 6.72 0.43
C THR A 56 4.96 6.91 1.72
N MET A 57 4.86 8.15 2.20
CA MET A 57 4.06 8.42 3.38
C MET A 57 2.56 8.52 3.02
N LEU A 58 2.21 9.07 1.85
CA LEU A 58 0.83 9.05 1.34
C LEU A 58 0.34 7.63 1.03
N SER A 59 1.20 6.73 0.51
CA SER A 59 0.81 5.33 0.29
C SER A 59 0.48 4.60 1.61
N ARG A 60 1.23 4.90 2.67
CA ARG A 60 0.94 4.40 4.04
C ARG A 60 -0.32 5.03 4.62
N ALA A 61 -0.47 6.35 4.48
CA ALA A 61 -1.66 7.05 4.96
C ALA A 61 -2.94 6.54 4.26
N LEU A 62 -2.88 6.20 2.97
CA LEU A 62 -3.98 5.55 2.27
C LEU A 62 -4.34 4.22 2.94
N ILE A 63 -3.36 3.35 3.21
CA ILE A 63 -3.57 2.06 3.89
C ILE A 63 -4.24 2.26 5.25
N ASP A 64 -3.79 3.24 6.04
CA ASP A 64 -4.33 3.54 7.37
C ASP A 64 -5.77 4.09 7.32
N ARG A 65 -6.21 4.61 6.17
CA ARG A 65 -7.57 5.14 5.94
C ARG A 65 -8.51 4.13 5.28
N LEU A 66 -7.98 3.04 4.74
CA LEU A 66 -8.81 1.96 4.21
C LEU A 66 -9.59 1.29 5.35
N GLY A 67 -10.89 1.07 5.12
CA GLY A 67 -11.74 0.34 6.06
C GLY A 67 -11.47 -1.17 6.07
N GLU A 68 -12.21 -1.88 6.91
CA GLU A 68 -12.13 -3.35 7.03
C GLU A 68 -12.56 -4.09 5.75
N ASP A 69 -13.31 -3.42 4.87
CA ASP A 69 -13.76 -3.94 3.57
C ASP A 69 -12.62 -3.99 2.52
N TYR A 70 -11.40 -3.61 2.87
CA TYR A 70 -10.26 -3.64 1.96
C TYR A 70 -9.09 -4.46 2.49
N LEU A 71 -8.45 -5.20 1.58
CA LEU A 71 -7.19 -5.89 1.79
C LEU A 71 -6.05 -5.14 1.08
N PRO A 72 -5.27 -4.30 1.80
CA PRO A 72 -4.12 -3.62 1.23
C PRO A 72 -2.91 -4.55 1.09
N ILE A 73 -2.34 -4.58 -0.11
CA ILE A 73 -1.12 -5.31 -0.46
C ILE A 73 -0.05 -4.29 -0.84
N LEU A 74 0.86 -3.99 0.08
CA LEU A 74 2.00 -3.08 -0.18
C LEU A 74 3.24 -3.86 -0.63
N LEU A 75 3.74 -3.55 -1.82
CA LEU A 75 5.02 -4.01 -2.34
C LEU A 75 5.99 -2.83 -2.41
N VAL A 76 7.08 -2.88 -1.64
CA VAL A 76 8.14 -1.86 -1.62
C VAL A 76 9.36 -2.40 -2.35
N ASN A 77 9.93 -1.64 -3.29
CA ASN A 77 11.13 -1.98 -4.07
C ASN A 77 11.06 -3.31 -4.79
N PRO A 78 10.07 -3.52 -5.67
CA PRO A 78 9.98 -4.75 -6.42
C PRO A 78 11.01 -4.75 -7.56
N ARG A 79 12.28 -5.05 -7.25
CA ARG A 79 13.22 -5.60 -8.24
C ARG A 79 12.84 -7.04 -8.56
N LEU A 80 11.61 -7.22 -9.02
CA LEU A 80 10.96 -8.49 -9.26
C LEU A 80 10.72 -8.64 -10.75
N THR A 81 11.07 -9.80 -11.27
CA THR A 81 10.54 -10.25 -12.56
C THR A 81 9.01 -10.37 -12.47
N PRO A 82 8.27 -10.35 -13.59
CA PRO A 82 6.81 -10.52 -13.58
C PRO A 82 6.36 -11.78 -12.82
N GLY A 83 7.11 -12.87 -12.94
CA GLY A 83 6.82 -14.10 -12.20
C GLY A 83 7.03 -13.96 -10.69
N GLN A 84 8.04 -13.21 -10.25
CA GLN A 84 8.27 -12.95 -8.83
C GLN A 84 7.21 -11.99 -8.25
N LEU A 85 6.77 -11.01 -9.03
CA LEU A 85 5.69 -10.10 -8.64
C LEU A 85 4.39 -10.88 -8.36
N LEU A 86 3.97 -11.74 -9.30
CA LEU A 86 2.78 -12.57 -9.13
C LEU A 86 2.88 -13.47 -7.90
N LYS A 87 4.06 -14.06 -7.64
CA LYS A 87 4.28 -14.87 -6.44
C LYS A 87 4.17 -14.04 -5.17
N ALA A 88 4.76 -12.85 -5.14
CA ALA A 88 4.66 -11.95 -3.98
C ALA A 88 3.21 -11.54 -3.69
N VAL A 89 2.42 -11.26 -4.74
CA VAL A 89 0.99 -10.98 -4.61
C VAL A 89 0.24 -12.21 -4.10
N ALA A 90 0.46 -13.38 -4.68
CA ALA A 90 -0.17 -14.63 -4.24
C ALA A 90 0.10 -14.94 -2.77
N GLN A 91 1.34 -14.75 -2.29
CA GLN A 91 1.68 -14.93 -0.87
C GLN A 91 0.88 -13.99 0.03
N ARG A 92 0.75 -12.72 -0.36
CA ARG A 92 0.02 -11.71 0.42
C ARG A 92 -1.50 -11.89 0.37
N LEU A 93 -2.01 -12.54 -0.67
CA LEU A 93 -3.41 -13.00 -0.75
C LEU A 93 -3.68 -14.27 0.11
N GLY A 94 -2.65 -14.82 0.76
CA GLY A 94 -2.78 -16.02 1.59
C GLY A 94 -2.71 -17.34 0.83
N ILE A 95 -2.22 -17.35 -0.41
CA ILE A 95 -2.06 -18.57 -1.21
C ILE A 95 -0.79 -19.31 -0.74
N GLU A 96 -0.98 -20.42 -0.01
CA GLU A 96 0.12 -21.16 0.63
C GLU A 96 0.97 -21.98 -0.37
N LYS A 97 0.32 -22.62 -1.34
CA LYS A 97 0.97 -23.55 -2.28
C LYS A 97 1.18 -22.90 -3.64
N ILE A 98 2.26 -22.14 -3.76
CA ILE A 98 2.56 -21.41 -4.99
C ILE A 98 3.07 -22.35 -6.09
N PRO A 99 2.36 -22.46 -7.22
CA PRO A 99 2.75 -23.34 -8.30
C PRO A 99 3.97 -22.81 -9.07
N ARG A 100 4.63 -23.71 -9.80
CA ARG A 100 5.73 -23.34 -10.71
C ARG A 100 5.20 -22.81 -12.04
N ALA A 101 4.09 -23.38 -12.52
CA ALA A 101 3.45 -22.96 -13.76
C ALA A 101 2.79 -21.59 -13.58
N ARG A 102 3.02 -20.69 -14.53
CA ARG A 102 2.43 -19.35 -14.49
C ARG A 102 0.91 -19.39 -14.67
N SER A 103 0.40 -20.27 -15.52
CA SER A 103 -1.04 -20.43 -15.76
C SER A 103 -1.77 -20.79 -14.47
N GLU A 104 -1.27 -21.79 -13.74
CA GLU A 104 -1.83 -22.22 -12.47
C GLU A 104 -1.76 -21.11 -11.40
N LEU A 105 -0.66 -20.34 -11.38
CA LEU A 105 -0.56 -19.18 -10.48
C LEU A 105 -1.60 -18.10 -10.79
N TYR A 106 -1.87 -17.83 -12.07
CA TYR A 106 -2.89 -16.89 -12.49
C TYR A 106 -4.29 -17.36 -12.09
N GLU A 107 -4.60 -18.64 -12.31
CA GLU A 107 -5.88 -19.23 -11.91
C GLU A 107 -6.08 -19.10 -10.40
N MET A 108 -5.09 -19.49 -9.59
CA MET A 108 -5.20 -19.39 -8.13
C MET A 108 -5.36 -17.95 -7.62
N ILE A 109 -4.67 -16.97 -8.23
CA ILE A 109 -4.88 -15.56 -7.90
C ILE A 109 -6.30 -15.12 -8.29
N SER A 110 -6.74 -15.48 -9.49
CA SER A 110 -8.08 -15.13 -9.98
C SER A 110 -9.17 -15.69 -9.08
N ASP A 111 -9.08 -16.96 -8.70
CA ASP A 111 -10.02 -17.61 -7.79
C ASP A 111 -10.04 -16.92 -6.43
N LYS A 112 -8.87 -16.56 -5.89
CA LYS A 112 -8.79 -15.87 -4.60
C LYS A 112 -9.35 -14.46 -4.65
N LEU A 113 -9.13 -13.73 -5.74
CA LEU A 113 -9.73 -12.40 -5.95
C LEU A 113 -11.26 -12.49 -6.07
N PHE A 114 -11.77 -13.54 -6.73
CA PHE A 114 -13.20 -13.78 -6.84
C PHE A 114 -13.82 -14.11 -5.47
N GLU A 115 -13.18 -14.96 -4.67
CA GLU A 115 -13.61 -15.28 -3.30
C GLU A 115 -13.72 -14.01 -2.43
N LEU A 116 -12.71 -13.13 -2.48
CA LEU A 116 -12.72 -11.87 -1.74
C LEU A 116 -13.80 -10.92 -2.24
N TYR A 117 -14.03 -10.88 -3.55
CA TYR A 117 -15.12 -10.10 -4.13
C TYR A 117 -16.51 -10.58 -3.66
N GLU A 118 -16.73 -11.89 -3.56
CA GLU A 118 -17.98 -12.45 -3.01
C GLU A 118 -18.16 -12.16 -1.51
N GLN A 119 -17.07 -11.84 -0.81
CA GLN A 119 -17.05 -11.42 0.60
C GLN A 119 -17.13 -9.88 0.75
N ASP A 120 -17.46 -9.15 -0.32
CA ASP A 120 -17.44 -7.68 -0.37
C ASP A 120 -16.09 -7.06 0.03
N THR A 121 -14.99 -7.82 -0.07
CA THR A 121 -13.64 -7.38 0.27
C THR A 121 -12.87 -6.95 -0.97
N GLY A 122 -12.53 -5.66 -1.08
CA GLY A 122 -11.74 -5.10 -2.16
C GLY A 122 -10.22 -5.29 -1.95
N VAL A 123 -9.50 -5.80 -2.94
CA VAL A 123 -8.03 -5.90 -2.86
C VAL A 123 -7.37 -4.65 -3.45
N VAL A 124 -6.52 -3.99 -2.67
CA VAL A 124 -5.79 -2.79 -3.11
C VAL A 124 -4.30 -3.12 -3.23
N LEU A 125 -3.78 -3.16 -4.45
CA LEU A 125 -2.35 -3.39 -4.70
C LEU A 125 -1.61 -2.05 -4.77
N LEU A 126 -0.81 -1.75 -3.75
CA LEU A 126 0.08 -0.61 -3.72
C LEU A 126 1.49 -1.04 -4.12
N ILE A 127 2.05 -0.39 -5.14
CA ILE A 127 3.43 -0.58 -5.57
C ILE A 127 4.19 0.70 -5.27
N ASP A 128 5.10 0.63 -4.31
CA ASP A 128 6.01 1.72 -3.95
C ASP A 128 7.43 1.36 -4.37
N GLU A 129 8.12 2.37 -4.90
CA GLU A 129 9.45 2.37 -5.54
C GLU A 129 10.29 1.10 -5.41
#